data_AF-A0A6G0VWG6-F1
#
_entry.id   AF-A0A6G0VWG6-F1
#
_cell.length_a   1.000
_cell.length_b   1.000
_cell.length_c   1.000
_cell.angle_alpha   90.00
_cell.angle_beta   90.00
_cell.angle_gamma   90.00
#
_symmetry.space_group_name_H-M   'P 1'
#
loop_
_entity.id
_entity.type
_entity.pdbx_description
1 polymer ?
#
loop_
_entity_poly.entity_id
_entity_poly.type
_entity_poly.pdbx_seq_one_letter_code
_entity_poly.pdbx_strand_id
1 'polypeptide(L)'
;ALCCDTTASNTGRLNGACILIEQKLGKDLLYLPCRHHIYELILRSVFEIKIPEVTTSPAIPLFKNFQKQWHKLDINKYNIGIEDQACGAALENVKEDILNFVKSKLETKHPRGDYRE
;
A
#
# COMPACT_ATOMS: atom_id res chain seq x y z
N ALA A 1 8.32 -12.73 -11.92
CA ALA A 1 8.29 -11.92 -10.69
C ALA A 1 7.82 -12.79 -9.54
N LEU A 2 8.33 -12.57 -8.33
CA LEU A 2 8.01 -13.32 -7.12
C LEU A 2 7.55 -12.36 -6.03
N CYS A 3 6.37 -12.59 -5.48
CA CYS A 3 5.83 -11.83 -4.35
C CYS A 3 5.96 -12.69 -3.08
N CYS A 4 6.74 -12.24 -2.11
CA CYS A 4 6.95 -12.91 -0.82
C CYS A 4 6.95 -11.88 0.33
N ASP A 5 6.62 -12.29 1.56
CA ASP A 5 6.78 -11.40 2.73
C ASP A 5 8.28 -11.19 3.03
N THR A 6 8.66 -10.07 3.65
CA THR A 6 10.06 -9.69 3.93
C THR A 6 10.70 -10.45 5.10
N THR A 7 10.16 -11.60 5.49
CA THR A 7 10.71 -12.41 6.57
C THR A 7 12.03 -13.06 6.15
N ALA A 8 12.94 -13.26 7.11
CA ALA A 8 14.23 -13.90 6.86
C ALA A 8 14.09 -15.33 6.27
N SER A 9 12.99 -16.04 6.56
CA SER A 9 12.68 -17.35 5.96
C SER A 9 12.44 -17.27 4.45
N ASN A 10 11.93 -16.14 3.96
CA ASN A 10 11.66 -15.93 2.53
C ASN A 10 12.87 -15.29 1.84
N THR A 11 13.48 -14.26 2.44
CA THR A 11 14.50 -13.41 1.81
C THR A 11 15.93 -13.72 2.24
N GLY A 12 16.15 -14.74 3.07
CA GLY A 12 17.47 -15.14 3.55
C GLY A 12 18.43 -15.45 2.39
N ARG A 13 19.64 -14.86 2.44
CA ARG A 13 20.64 -14.95 1.34
C ARG A 13 21.01 -16.38 0.92
N LEU A 14 21.05 -17.32 1.87
CA LEU A 14 21.54 -18.69 1.64
C LEU A 14 20.40 -19.71 1.47
N ASN A 15 19.41 -19.66 2.37
CA ASN A 15 18.33 -20.65 2.48
C ASN A 15 16.94 -20.01 2.43
N GLY A 16 16.84 -18.77 1.96
CA GLY A 16 15.55 -18.10 1.78
C GLY A 16 14.75 -18.82 0.71
N ALA A 17 13.45 -19.00 0.95
CA ALA A 17 12.55 -19.64 -0.02
C ALA A 17 12.63 -18.96 -1.40
N CYS A 18 12.77 -17.63 -1.45
CA CYS A 18 12.82 -16.87 -2.70
C CYS A 18 14.10 -17.22 -3.52
N ILE A 19 15.24 -17.45 -2.85
CA ILE A 19 16.51 -17.91 -3.47
C ILE A 19 16.40 -19.36 -3.97
N LEU A 20 15.83 -20.26 -3.16
CA LEU A 20 15.67 -21.67 -3.53
C LEU A 20 14.76 -21.83 -4.76
N ILE A 21 13.71 -21.00 -4.86
CA ILE A 21 12.81 -20.98 -6.02
C ILE A 21 13.53 -20.50 -7.28
N GLU A 22 14.35 -19.45 -7.20
CA GLU A 22 15.16 -18.99 -8.35
C GLU A 22 16.13 -20.07 -8.85
N GLN A 23 16.85 -20.72 -7.93
CA GLN A 23 17.76 -21.82 -8.27
C GLN A 23 17.02 -22.99 -8.93
N LYS A 24 15.82 -23.32 -8.44
CA LYS A 24 15.00 -24.39 -8.99
C LYS A 24 14.47 -24.07 -10.39
N LEU A 25 14.15 -22.80 -10.64
CA LEU A 25 13.64 -22.33 -11.93
C LEU A 25 14.77 -22.02 -12.93
N GLY A 26 16.02 -21.92 -12.47
CA GLY A 26 17.18 -21.63 -13.31
C GLY A 26 17.16 -20.25 -13.96
N LYS A 27 16.47 -19.28 -13.34
CA LYS A 27 16.37 -17.91 -13.85
C LYS A 27 16.18 -16.91 -12.72
N ASP A 28 16.65 -15.69 -12.96
CA ASP A 28 16.44 -14.56 -12.07
C ASP A 28 14.96 -14.16 -12.05
N LEU A 29 14.46 -13.83 -10.87
CA LEU A 29 13.11 -13.37 -10.64
C LEU A 29 13.14 -11.92 -10.15
N LEU A 30 12.27 -11.09 -10.72
CA LEU A 30 11.97 -9.79 -10.13
C LEU A 30 11.29 -9.98 -8.77
N TYR A 31 11.95 -9.57 -7.69
CA TYR A 31 11.39 -9.65 -6.33
C TYR A 31 10.44 -8.47 -6.10
N LEU A 32 9.21 -8.80 -5.70
CA LEU A 32 8.18 -7.84 -5.29
C LEU A 32 7.83 -8.11 -3.82
N PRO A 33 8.78 -7.90 -2.88
CA PRO A 33 8.60 -8.28 -1.50
C PRO A 33 7.59 -7.34 -0.83
N CYS A 34 6.67 -7.91 -0.06
CA CYS A 34 5.67 -7.22 0.74
C CYS A 34 5.00 -6.02 0.02
N ARG A 35 3.90 -6.25 -0.72
CA ARG A 35 3.16 -5.17 -1.41
C ARG A 35 2.78 -4.01 -0.48
N HIS A 36 2.49 -4.32 0.79
CA HIS A 36 2.28 -3.32 1.84
C HIS A 36 3.47 -2.39 2.00
N HIS A 37 4.68 -2.93 2.01
CA HIS A 37 5.90 -2.14 2.11
C HIS A 37 6.09 -1.18 0.93
N ILE A 38 5.70 -1.59 -0.29
CA ILE A 38 5.73 -0.70 -1.46
C ILE A 38 4.78 0.49 -1.23
N TYR A 39 3.56 0.24 -0.75
CA TYR A 39 2.62 1.32 -0.44
C TYR A 39 3.10 2.20 0.72
N GLU A 40 3.70 1.62 1.76
CA GLU A 40 4.32 2.36 2.86
C GLU A 40 5.41 3.31 2.36
N LEU A 41 6.26 2.87 1.44
CA LEU A 41 7.32 3.71 0.86
C LEU A 41 6.73 4.89 0.08
N ILE A 42 5.71 4.65 -0.76
CA ILE A 42 5.03 5.72 -1.52
C ILE A 42 4.38 6.72 -0.55
N LEU A 43 3.65 6.23 0.45
CA LEU A 43 3.01 7.07 1.47
C LEU A 43 4.03 7.87 2.26
N ARG A 44 5.14 7.25 2.65
CA ARG A 44 6.26 7.91 3.32
C ARG A 44 6.83 9.04 2.47
N SER A 45 7.09 8.82 1.19
CA SER A 45 7.61 9.87 0.30
C SER A 45 6.65 11.06 0.17
N VAL A 46 5.36 10.80 0.01
CA VAL A 46 4.35 11.87 -0.02
C VAL A 46 4.34 12.64 1.31
N PHE A 47 4.42 11.92 2.43
CA PHE A 47 4.44 12.50 3.76
C PHE A 47 5.68 13.36 3.99
N GLU A 48 6.87 12.88 3.66
CA GLU A 48 8.13 13.62 3.76
C GLU A 48 8.13 14.91 2.92
N ILE A 49 7.48 14.90 1.74
CA ILE A 49 7.37 16.08 0.88
C ILE A 49 6.33 17.09 1.41
N LYS A 50 5.17 16.60 1.86
CA LYS A 50 4.01 17.46 2.17
C LYS A 50 3.94 17.88 3.63
N ILE A 51 4.58 17.14 4.53
CA ILE A 51 4.59 17.39 5.97
C ILE A 51 6.07 17.53 6.38
N PRO A 52 6.68 18.70 6.16
CA PRO A 52 8.12 18.91 6.30
C PRO A 52 8.62 18.73 7.75
N GLU A 53 7.75 18.84 8.75
CA GLU A 53 8.07 18.58 10.16
C GLU A 53 7.93 17.10 10.51
N VAL A 54 8.63 16.24 9.76
CA VAL A 54 8.68 14.80 10.06
C VAL A 54 9.44 14.61 11.37
N THR A 55 8.70 14.55 12.47
CA THR A 55 9.29 14.12 13.73
C THR A 55 9.73 12.67 13.57
N THR A 56 10.97 12.34 13.93
CA THR A 56 11.48 10.95 13.97
C THR A 56 10.75 10.05 14.97
N SER A 57 9.78 10.62 15.71
CA SER A 57 8.96 9.92 16.67
C SER A 57 7.81 9.16 16.00
N PRO A 58 7.56 7.89 16.39
CA PRO A 58 6.39 7.12 15.96
C PRO A 58 5.06 7.73 16.46
N ALA A 59 5.13 8.74 17.33
CA ALA A 59 3.99 9.40 17.94
C ALA A 59 3.83 10.85 17.42
N ILE A 60 3.55 11.01 16.13
CA ILE A 60 3.32 12.33 15.53
C ILE A 60 2.06 12.97 16.15
N PRO A 61 2.18 14.14 16.82
CA PRO A 61 1.05 14.80 17.48
C PRO A 61 -0.11 15.08 16.53
N LEU A 62 0.17 15.40 15.27
CA LEU A 62 -0.84 15.59 14.21
C LEU A 62 -1.79 14.39 14.12
N PHE A 63 -1.25 13.17 13.98
CA PHE A 63 -2.06 11.96 13.87
C PHE A 63 -2.78 11.61 15.17
N LYS A 64 -2.13 11.79 16.32
CA LYS A 64 -2.78 11.58 17.63
C LYS A 64 -3.95 12.54 17.84
N ASN A 65 -3.79 13.81 17.46
CA ASN A 65 -4.85 14.79 17.55
C ASN A 65 -5.97 14.48 16.55
N PHE A 66 -5.62 14.11 15.32
CA PHE A 66 -6.59 13.69 14.32
C PHE A 66 -7.42 12.49 14.79
N GLN A 67 -6.78 11.44 15.32
CA GLN A 67 -7.46 10.29 15.91
C GLN A 67 -8.42 10.70 17.03
N LYS A 68 -8.00 11.61 17.92
CA LYS A 68 -8.86 12.13 19.00
C LYS A 68 -10.05 12.92 18.49
N GLN A 69 -9.93 13.64 17.37
CA GLN A 69 -11.03 14.44 16.81
C GLN A 69 -11.87 13.66 15.78
N TRP A 70 -11.46 12.45 15.39
CA TRP A 70 -12.09 11.66 14.33
C TRP A 70 -13.61 11.53 14.48
N HIS A 71 -14.08 11.27 15.70
CA HIS A 71 -15.52 11.13 16.00
C HIS A 71 -16.33 12.43 15.89
N LYS A 72 -15.67 13.59 15.77
CA LYS A 72 -16.32 14.90 15.58
C LYS A 72 -16.36 15.34 14.13
N LEU A 73 -15.76 14.57 13.21
CA LEU A 73 -15.80 14.88 11.79
C LEU A 73 -17.23 14.71 11.28
N ASP A 74 -17.78 15.80 10.77
CA ASP A 74 -19.07 15.77 10.07
C ASP A 74 -18.82 15.42 8.61
N ILE A 75 -19.11 14.18 8.24
CA ILE A 75 -18.91 13.65 6.89
C ILE A 75 -19.65 14.46 5.81
N ASN A 76 -20.70 15.21 6.17
CA ASN A 76 -21.44 16.03 5.21
C ASN A 76 -20.74 17.34 4.87
N LYS A 77 -19.67 17.69 5.60
CA LYS A 77 -18.87 18.91 5.37
C LYS A 77 -17.65 18.70 4.49
N TYR A 78 -17.41 17.47 4.06
CA TYR A 78 -16.25 17.11 3.25
C TYR A 78 -16.70 16.32 2.03
N ASN A 79 -16.08 16.62 0.90
CA ASN A 79 -16.29 15.88 -0.34
C ASN A 79 -15.26 14.77 -0.44
N ILE A 80 -15.58 13.76 -1.24
CA ILE A 80 -14.63 12.67 -1.52
C ILE A 80 -13.49 13.27 -2.34
N GLY A 81 -12.23 12.91 -2.06
CA GLY A 81 -11.07 13.48 -2.76
C GLY A 81 -11.09 13.29 -4.29
N ILE A 82 -11.87 12.34 -4.81
CA ILE A 82 -12.05 12.13 -6.26
C ILE A 82 -12.93 13.22 -6.89
N GLU A 83 -13.75 13.91 -6.10
CA GLU A 83 -14.62 15.00 -6.54
C GLU A 83 -13.86 16.34 -6.62
N ASP A 84 -12.66 16.42 -6.04
CA ASP A 84 -11.76 17.55 -6.26
C ASP A 84 -11.39 17.65 -7.74
N GLN A 85 -11.35 18.87 -8.29
CA GLN A 85 -11.14 19.09 -9.72
C GLN A 85 -9.77 18.58 -10.20
N ALA A 86 -8.71 18.78 -9.41
CA ALA A 86 -7.37 18.37 -9.81
C ALA A 86 -7.22 16.84 -9.73
N CYS A 87 -7.72 16.24 -8.65
CA CYS A 87 -7.75 14.78 -8.51
C CYS A 87 -8.65 14.11 -9.55
N GLY A 88 -9.83 14.68 -9.81
CA GLY A 88 -10.79 14.20 -10.80
C GLY A 88 -10.19 14.20 -12.20
N ALA A 89 -9.56 15.30 -12.62
CA ALA A 89 -8.89 15.39 -13.91
C ALA A 89 -7.73 14.39 -14.05
N ALA A 90 -6.94 14.19 -12.98
CA ALA A 90 -5.84 13.23 -12.99
C ALA A 90 -6.32 11.77 -13.10
N LEU A 91 -7.53 11.48 -12.63
CA LEU A 91 -8.10 10.13 -12.59
C LEU A 91 -9.13 9.85 -13.70
N GLU A 92 -9.55 10.87 -14.47
CA GLU A 92 -10.68 10.80 -15.39
C GLU A 92 -10.63 9.58 -16.33
N ASN A 93 -9.47 9.31 -16.90
CA ASN A 93 -9.29 8.22 -17.87
C ASN A 93 -9.07 6.84 -17.26
N VAL A 94 -8.80 6.74 -15.95
CA VAL A 94 -8.43 5.48 -15.29
C VAL A 94 -9.41 5.07 -14.18
N LYS A 95 -10.27 5.98 -13.74
CA LYS A 95 -11.16 5.80 -12.60
C LYS A 95 -12.05 4.57 -12.75
N GLU A 96 -12.72 4.44 -13.90
CA GLU A 96 -13.68 3.35 -14.13
C GLU A 96 -12.96 1.99 -14.22
N ASP A 97 -11.83 1.94 -14.92
CA ASP A 97 -11.01 0.74 -15.03
C ASP A 97 -10.48 0.27 -13.67
N ILE A 98 -10.00 1.21 -12.84
CA ILE A 98 -9.56 0.91 -11.47
C ILE A 98 -10.73 0.40 -10.64
N LEU A 99 -11.91 1.04 -10.70
CA LEU A 99 -13.08 0.61 -9.95
C LEU A 99 -13.52 -0.80 -10.35
N ASN A 100 -13.58 -1.08 -11.65
CA ASN A 100 -13.96 -2.39 -12.16
C ASN A 100 -12.93 -3.46 -11.78
N PHE A 101 -11.64 -3.14 -11.87
CA PHE A 101 -10.57 -4.01 -11.41
C PHE A 101 -10.73 -4.34 -9.92
N VAL A 102 -10.85 -3.34 -9.05
CA VAL A 102 -10.95 -3.56 -7.60
C VAL A 102 -12.18 -4.40 -7.25
N LYS A 103 -13.37 -4.06 -7.80
CA LYS A 103 -14.59 -4.85 -7.60
C LYS A 103 -14.39 -6.32 -7.99
N SER A 104 -13.82 -6.57 -9.17
CA SER A 104 -13.54 -7.94 -9.63
C SER A 104 -12.60 -8.71 -8.68
N LYS A 105 -11.62 -8.01 -8.08
CA LYS A 105 -10.66 -8.63 -7.15
C LYS A 105 -11.24 -8.88 -5.77
N LEU A 106 -12.18 -8.06 -5.30
CA LEU A 106 -12.90 -8.29 -4.05
C LEU A 106 -13.78 -9.54 -4.11
N GLU A 107 -14.34 -9.85 -5.28
CA GLU A 107 -15.13 -11.07 -5.50
C GLU A 107 -14.27 -12.32 -5.72
N THR A 108 -12.99 -12.16 -6.04
CA THR A 108 -12.06 -13.27 -6.27
C THR A 108 -11.58 -13.85 -4.94
N LYS A 109 -11.72 -15.17 -4.76
CA LYS A 109 -11.19 -15.85 -3.58
C LYS A 109 -9.67 -16.04 -3.73
N HIS A 110 -8.89 -15.22 -3.03
CA HIS A 110 -7.43 -15.30 -3.07
C HIS A 110 -6.92 -16.42 -2.15
N PRO A 111 -5.83 -17.12 -2.54
CA PRO A 111 -5.25 -18.19 -1.73
C PRO A 111 -4.69 -17.71 -0.38
N ARG A 112 -4.39 -16.41 -0.25
CA ARG A 112 -4.07 -15.73 1.02
C ARG A 112 -5.34 -15.23 1.72
N GLY A 113 -6.22 -16.16 2.10
CA GLY A 113 -7.50 -15.82 2.74
C GLY A 113 -7.36 -15.30 4.18
N ASP A 114 -6.18 -15.45 4.78
CA ASP A 114 -5.80 -14.92 6.10
C ASP A 114 -5.36 -13.45 6.05
N TYR A 115 -5.05 -12.94 4.85
CA TYR A 115 -4.60 -11.58 4.64
C TYR A 115 -5.70 -10.76 3.94
N ARG A 116 -6.47 -9.98 4.71
CA ARG A 116 -7.41 -9.00 4.15
C ARG A 116 -6.63 -7.70 3.90
N GLU A 117 -6.43 -7.38 2.62
CA GLU A 117 -6.02 -6.02 2.21
C GLU A 117 -7.12 -5.00 2.54
#